data_AF-R7J8E0-F1
#
_entry.id   AF-R7J8E0-F1
#
_cell.length_a   1.000
_cell.length_b   1.000
_cell.length_c   1.000
_cell.angle_alpha   90.00
_cell.angle_beta   90.00
_cell.angle_gamma   90.00
#
_symmetry.space_group_name_H-M   'P 1'
#
loop_
_entity.id
_entity.type
_entity.pdbx_description
1 polymer ?
#
loop_
_entity_poly.entity_id
_entity_poly.type
_entity_poly.pdbx_seq_one_letter_code
_entity_poly.pdbx_strand_id
1 'polypeptide(L)'
;MNGLSCVKTDYRNNYNYYLNCDNSHTRFASYEEPYTPNTEKTVLTAGLLQAFALFLHKASEWCGTKLMQGKEFTTAENVHKTAENMVSKNKLNVTVDFIDADNIKNYPTALQEALKPVARGENAFYTDQFKLAVAPKKKPSLILHELGHAINAHKGKFLKFLQKSRMFVSAVPTAIVMLNGLFRRDDNKPNFVERNAGVIGFAAFLPTIIEEGLASIRGVKAAKETLGKTVNLKPLRRNYFFAWLTYVIAGLGLGVAAKQSIIESKKQ
;
A
#
# COMPACT_ATOMS: atom_id res chain seq x y z
N MET A 1 -1.89 -11.41 10.61
CA MET A 1 -2.13 -12.18 9.38
C MET A 1 -1.12 -11.73 8.33
N ASN A 2 -0.35 -12.72 7.87
CA ASN A 2 0.73 -12.79 6.90
C ASN A 2 1.11 -11.52 6.11
N GLY A 3 2.36 -11.09 6.33
CA GLY A 3 3.09 -10.22 5.44
C GLY A 3 3.25 -10.83 4.06
N LEU A 4 3.47 -9.96 3.07
CA LEU A 4 3.69 -10.29 1.68
C LEU A 4 4.92 -11.21 1.53
N SER A 5 4.67 -12.51 1.63
CA SER A 5 5.54 -13.55 1.11
C SER A 5 5.48 -13.51 -0.41
N CYS A 6 6.65 -13.64 -1.02
CA CYS A 6 6.83 -13.79 -2.46
C CYS A 6 5.91 -14.87 -3.03
N VAL A 7 5.01 -14.48 -3.93
CA VAL A 7 4.28 -15.45 -4.76
C VAL A 7 5.26 -15.92 -5.83
N LYS A 8 5.78 -17.14 -5.67
CA LYS A 8 6.26 -17.95 -6.79
C LYS A 8 5.04 -18.38 -7.59
N THR A 9 4.89 -17.87 -8.80
CA THR A 9 3.84 -18.29 -9.73
C THR A 9 4.31 -19.52 -10.49
N ASP A 10 3.75 -20.70 -10.16
CA ASP A 10 3.90 -21.91 -10.98
C ASP A 10 2.73 -21.96 -11.98
N TYR A 11 3.04 -21.90 -13.28
CA TYR A 11 2.10 -21.74 -14.39
C TYR A 11 1.54 -23.07 -14.90
N ARG A 12 1.17 -24.01 -14.02
CA ARG A 12 0.58 -25.29 -14.43
C ARG A 12 -0.45 -25.81 -13.42
N ASN A 13 -1.67 -25.27 -13.47
CA ASN A 13 -2.90 -26.08 -13.27
C ASN A 13 -4.15 -25.23 -13.53
N ASN A 14 -4.77 -25.45 -14.68
CA ASN A 14 -6.14 -25.01 -14.98
C ASN A 14 -7.10 -26.09 -14.46
N TYR A 15 -7.89 -25.78 -13.44
CA TYR A 15 -9.17 -26.47 -13.23
C TYR A 15 -10.29 -25.43 -13.24
N ASN A 16 -11.11 -25.52 -14.27
CA ASN A 16 -12.32 -24.71 -14.48
C ASN A 16 -13.42 -25.20 -13.53
N TYR A 17 -14.03 -24.29 -12.77
CA TYR A 17 -15.33 -24.54 -12.16
C TYR A 17 -16.39 -23.84 -13.01
N TYR A 18 -17.22 -24.60 -13.71
CA TYR A 18 -18.44 -24.10 -14.33
C TYR A 18 -19.59 -24.22 -13.32
N LEU A 19 -20.27 -23.12 -13.03
CA LEU A 19 -21.62 -23.16 -12.48
C LEU A 19 -22.58 -23.37 -13.66
N ASN A 20 -23.15 -24.56 -13.74
CA ASN A 20 -24.26 -24.88 -14.61
C ASN A 20 -25.54 -24.29 -14.01
N CYS A 21 -26.24 -23.46 -14.77
CA CYS A 21 -27.62 -23.07 -14.50
C CYS A 21 -28.39 -23.17 -15.82
N ASP A 22 -29.07 -24.30 -15.97
CA ASP A 22 -30.12 -24.50 -16.97
C ASP A 22 -31.20 -23.43 -16.81
N ASN A 23 -31.50 -22.70 -17.88
CA ASN A 23 -32.85 -22.22 -18.13
C ASN A 23 -33.09 -21.98 -19.63
N SER A 24 -34.03 -22.73 -20.14
CA SER A 24 -34.53 -22.81 -21.51
C SER A 24 -34.93 -21.46 -22.12
N HIS A 25 -34.18 -20.97 -23.11
CA HIS A 25 -34.70 -20.16 -24.22
C HIS A 25 -33.74 -20.24 -25.42
N THR A 26 -34.10 -21.01 -26.44
CA THR A 26 -33.42 -21.01 -27.75
C THR A 26 -33.73 -19.70 -28.47
N ARG A 27 -32.74 -18.80 -28.60
CA ARG A 27 -32.73 -17.74 -29.60
C ARG A 27 -31.76 -18.12 -30.72
N PHE A 28 -32.24 -17.99 -31.96
CA PHE A 28 -31.45 -18.21 -33.17
C PHE A 28 -30.24 -17.27 -33.19
N ALA A 29 -29.06 -17.82 -33.46
CA ALA A 29 -27.83 -17.08 -33.63
C ALA A 29 -27.91 -16.23 -34.90
N SER A 30 -28.01 -14.91 -34.75
CA SER A 30 -27.57 -13.98 -35.79
C SER A 30 -26.05 -14.05 -35.84
N TYR A 31 -25.50 -14.33 -37.02
CA TYR A 31 -24.07 -14.27 -37.28
C TYR A 31 -23.63 -12.80 -37.09
N GLU A 32 -23.12 -12.45 -35.91
CA GLU A 32 -22.35 -11.22 -35.73
C GLU A 32 -21.01 -11.45 -36.41
N GLU A 33 -20.65 -10.55 -37.33
CA GLU A 33 -19.31 -10.52 -37.91
C GLU A 33 -18.26 -10.52 -36.79
N PRO A 34 -17.17 -11.29 -36.90
CA PRO A 34 -16.13 -11.33 -35.90
C PRO A 34 -15.55 -9.93 -35.72
N TYR A 35 -15.90 -9.31 -34.59
CA TYR A 35 -15.23 -8.13 -34.06
C TYR A 35 -13.74 -8.42 -34.02
N THR A 36 -12.96 -7.70 -34.81
CA THR A 36 -11.53 -7.60 -34.61
C THR A 36 -11.31 -6.43 -33.65
N PRO A 37 -11.04 -6.67 -32.35
CA PRO A 37 -10.45 -5.63 -31.54
C PRO A 37 -9.22 -5.13 -32.28
N ASN A 38 -8.94 -3.83 -32.19
CA ASN A 38 -7.73 -3.26 -32.78
C ASN A 38 -6.54 -3.80 -31.97
N THR A 39 -6.13 -5.04 -32.27
CA THR A 39 -5.24 -5.89 -31.47
C THR A 39 -3.91 -5.19 -31.28
N GLU A 40 -3.43 -4.50 -32.30
CA GLU A 40 -2.23 -3.67 -32.28
C GLU A 40 -2.31 -2.55 -31.25
N LYS A 41 -3.40 -1.76 -31.24
CA LYS A 41 -3.60 -0.68 -30.25
C LYS A 41 -3.70 -1.24 -28.82
N THR A 42 -4.31 -2.41 -28.68
CA THR A 42 -4.50 -3.08 -27.38
C THR A 42 -3.17 -3.63 -26.85
N VAL A 43 -2.36 -4.25 -27.70
CA VAL A 43 -1.03 -4.76 -27.38
C VAL A 43 -0.06 -3.61 -27.08
N LEU A 44 -0.07 -2.55 -27.89
CA LEU A 44 0.72 -1.34 -27.67
C LEU A 44 0.41 -0.71 -26.30
N THR A 45 -0.88 -0.57 -25.98
CA THR A 45 -1.32 0.01 -24.70
C THR A 45 -0.89 -0.86 -23.52
N ALA A 46 -1.02 -2.19 -23.62
CA ALA A 46 -0.55 -3.12 -22.58
C ALA A 46 0.99 -3.03 -22.39
N GLY A 47 1.75 -2.96 -23.48
CA GLY A 47 3.21 -2.80 -23.43
C GLY A 47 3.64 -1.49 -22.75
N LEU A 48 2.95 -0.38 -23.06
CA LEU A 48 3.19 0.92 -22.41
C LEU A 48 2.89 0.88 -20.90
N LEU A 49 1.77 0.24 -20.50
CA LEU A 49 1.41 0.10 -19.09
C LEU A 49 2.40 -0.78 -18.32
N GLN A 50 2.92 -1.84 -18.94
CA GLN A 50 3.96 -2.68 -18.35
C GLN A 50 5.29 -1.93 -18.18
N ALA A 51 5.71 -1.16 -19.19
CA ALA A 51 6.90 -0.31 -19.09
C ALA A 51 6.75 0.75 -17.98
N PHE A 52 5.56 1.34 -17.86
CA PHE A 52 5.25 2.30 -16.81
C PHE A 52 5.25 1.64 -15.42
N ALA A 53 4.75 0.41 -15.28
CA ALA A 53 4.82 -0.34 -14.03
C ALA A 53 6.27 -0.62 -13.58
N LEU A 54 7.15 -0.98 -14.52
CA LEU A 54 8.58 -1.15 -14.25
C LEU A 54 9.26 0.16 -13.82
N PHE A 55 8.89 1.27 -14.46
CA PHE A 55 9.37 2.60 -14.06
C PHE A 55 8.92 2.95 -12.63
N LEU A 56 7.65 2.72 -12.29
CA LEU A 56 7.13 2.96 -10.94
C LEU A 56 7.83 2.09 -9.89
N HIS A 57 8.13 0.82 -10.21
CA HIS A 57 8.89 -0.05 -9.32
C HIS A 57 10.27 0.54 -9.00
N LYS A 58 11.03 0.92 -10.04
CA LYS A 58 12.35 1.56 -9.87
C LYS A 58 12.27 2.88 -9.11
N ALA A 59 11.25 3.69 -9.36
CA ALA A 59 11.02 4.94 -8.64
C ALA A 59 10.74 4.69 -7.15
N SER A 60 9.97 3.65 -6.82
CA SER A 60 9.70 3.25 -5.43
C SER A 60 10.96 2.77 -4.72
N GLU A 61 11.76 1.91 -5.37
CA GLU A 61 13.06 1.45 -4.83
C GLU A 61 14.03 2.60 -4.58
N TRP A 62 14.08 3.57 -5.51
CA TRP A 62 14.88 4.77 -5.33
C TRP A 62 14.42 5.60 -4.13
N CYS A 63 13.11 5.77 -3.94
CA CYS A 63 12.55 6.46 -2.77
C CYS A 63 12.89 5.74 -1.48
N GLY A 64 12.73 4.41 -1.43
CA GLY A 64 13.12 3.58 -0.28
C GLY A 64 14.61 3.71 0.04
N THR A 65 15.47 3.71 -0.99
CA THR A 65 16.91 3.91 -0.84
C THR A 65 17.23 5.29 -0.26
N LYS A 66 16.58 6.36 -0.76
CA LYS A 66 16.77 7.74 -0.27
C LYS A 66 16.24 7.95 1.15
N LEU A 67 15.14 7.28 1.51
CA LEU A 67 14.67 7.18 2.89
C LEU A 67 15.77 6.57 3.75
N MET A 68 16.31 5.41 3.36
CA MET A 68 17.27 4.67 4.17
C MET A 68 18.60 5.40 4.36
N GLN A 69 19.11 6.04 3.33
CA GLN A 69 20.32 6.90 3.36
C GLN A 69 20.15 8.18 4.20
N GLY A 70 18.94 8.48 4.67
CA GLY A 70 18.68 9.65 5.49
C GLY A 70 19.32 9.59 6.86
N LYS A 71 20.08 10.66 7.16
CA LYS A 71 20.60 10.91 8.50
C LYS A 71 19.46 11.00 9.50
N GLU A 72 19.75 10.55 10.71
CA GLU A 72 18.91 10.81 11.87
C GLU A 72 18.81 12.32 12.13
N PHE A 73 17.63 12.75 12.57
CA PHE A 73 17.39 14.17 12.83
C PHE A 73 17.89 14.60 14.21
N THR A 74 18.12 13.65 15.11
CA THR A 74 18.56 13.85 16.50
C THR A 74 19.17 12.57 17.09
N THR A 75 19.57 12.59 18.36
CA THR A 75 20.10 11.42 19.08
C THR A 75 19.01 10.39 19.39
N ALA A 76 19.41 9.15 19.66
CA ALA A 76 18.47 8.11 20.07
C ALA A 76 17.71 8.50 21.35
N GLU A 77 18.36 9.08 22.38
CA GLU A 77 17.64 9.45 23.61
C GLU A 77 16.52 10.46 23.34
N ASN A 78 16.76 11.43 22.46
CA ASN A 78 15.73 12.40 22.07
C ASN A 78 14.56 11.76 21.32
N VAL A 79 14.83 10.73 20.49
CA VAL A 79 13.78 9.95 19.84
C VAL A 79 12.97 9.17 20.86
N HIS A 80 13.63 8.46 21.79
CA HIS A 80 12.96 7.71 22.87
C HIS A 80 12.07 8.62 23.71
N LYS A 81 12.59 9.76 24.17
CA LYS A 81 11.82 10.77 24.91
C LYS A 81 10.59 11.26 24.12
N THR A 82 10.74 11.47 22.81
CA THR A 82 9.61 11.87 21.95
C THR A 82 8.58 10.75 21.83
N ALA A 83 9.01 9.50 21.68
CA ALA A 83 8.14 8.34 21.61
C ALA A 83 7.34 8.14 22.92
N GLU A 84 8.00 8.22 24.08
CA GLU A 84 7.37 8.16 25.40
C GLU A 84 6.33 9.27 25.59
N ASN A 85 6.64 10.49 25.16
CA ASN A 85 5.70 11.60 25.16
C ASN A 85 4.49 11.35 24.24
N MET A 86 4.68 10.72 23.08
CA MET A 86 3.57 10.36 22.19
C MET A 86 2.65 9.31 22.83
N VAL A 87 3.22 8.29 23.46
CA VAL A 87 2.48 7.21 24.14
C VAL A 87 1.67 7.77 25.31
N SER A 88 2.33 8.49 26.22
CA SER A 88 1.70 9.04 27.43
C SER A 88 0.62 10.07 27.11
N LYS A 89 0.92 11.08 26.27
CA LYS A 89 -0.02 12.16 25.91
C LYS A 89 -1.28 11.64 25.21
N ASN A 90 -1.17 10.57 24.43
CA ASN A 90 -2.30 9.99 23.72
C ASN A 90 -2.91 8.77 24.44
N LYS A 91 -2.41 8.42 25.64
CA LYS A 91 -2.85 7.26 26.43
C LYS A 91 -2.84 5.96 25.60
N LEU A 92 -1.80 5.77 24.79
CA LEU A 92 -1.70 4.61 23.91
C LEU A 92 -1.34 3.37 24.74
N ASN A 93 -2.09 2.30 24.56
CA ASN A 93 -1.68 0.97 25.00
C ASN A 93 -0.83 0.34 23.90
N VAL A 94 0.44 0.74 23.79
CA VAL A 94 1.41 0.24 22.79
C VAL A 94 2.79 0.12 23.42
N THR A 95 3.41 -1.05 23.27
CA THR A 95 4.82 -1.30 23.58
C THR A 95 5.69 -0.74 22.46
N VAL A 96 6.71 0.03 22.84
CA VAL A 96 7.70 0.62 21.93
C VAL A 96 9.03 -0.09 22.13
N ASP A 97 9.62 -0.60 21.06
CA ASP A 97 10.94 -1.23 21.14
C ASP A 97 11.81 -0.94 19.91
N PHE A 98 13.12 -1.12 20.07
CA PHE A 98 14.11 -0.89 19.03
C PHE A 98 14.91 -2.16 18.76
N ILE A 99 14.79 -2.68 17.55
CA ILE A 99 15.29 -4.01 17.22
C ILE A 99 16.49 -3.99 16.28
N ASP A 100 17.26 -5.06 16.35
CA ASP A 100 18.38 -5.40 15.50
C ASP A 100 18.42 -6.92 15.26
N ALA A 101 19.46 -7.41 14.57
CA ALA A 101 19.62 -8.83 14.30
C ALA A 101 19.81 -9.67 15.57
N ASP A 102 20.24 -9.07 16.68
CA ASP A 102 20.60 -9.79 17.90
C ASP A 102 19.40 -9.98 18.81
N ASN A 103 18.51 -8.99 18.90
CA ASN A 103 17.36 -9.02 19.81
C ASN A 103 16.04 -9.46 19.16
N ILE A 104 15.98 -9.63 17.83
CA ILE A 104 14.79 -10.15 17.15
C ILE A 104 14.35 -11.53 17.66
N LYS A 105 15.30 -12.35 18.13
CA LYS A 105 15.05 -13.69 18.69
C LYS A 105 14.19 -13.68 19.96
N ASN A 106 14.07 -12.53 20.62
CA ASN A 106 13.26 -12.36 21.84
C ASN A 106 11.75 -12.27 21.53
N TYR A 107 11.38 -12.14 20.25
CA TYR A 107 9.99 -12.09 19.82
C TYR A 107 9.45 -13.48 19.47
N PRO A 108 8.12 -13.71 19.60
CA PRO A 108 7.50 -14.94 19.15
C PRO A 108 7.84 -15.24 17.68
N THR A 109 8.08 -16.51 17.35
CA THR A 109 8.45 -16.95 15.99
C THR A 109 7.49 -16.44 14.92
N ALA A 110 6.20 -16.34 15.24
CA ALA A 110 5.16 -15.79 14.35
C ALA A 110 5.37 -14.31 13.97
N LEU A 111 6.10 -13.54 14.77
CA LEU A 111 6.45 -12.14 14.51
C LEU A 111 7.84 -11.99 13.91
N GLN A 112 8.78 -12.91 14.18
CA GLN A 112 10.16 -12.79 13.73
C GLN A 112 10.26 -12.58 12.20
N GLU A 113 9.50 -13.32 11.40
CA GLU A 113 9.52 -13.13 9.93
C GLU A 113 9.11 -11.71 9.51
N ALA A 114 8.08 -11.15 10.16
CA ALA A 114 7.64 -9.78 9.90
C ALA A 114 8.64 -8.73 10.41
N LEU A 115 9.41 -9.06 11.44
CA LEU A 115 10.40 -8.19 12.06
C LEU A 115 11.78 -8.25 11.42
N LYS A 116 12.10 -9.27 10.60
CA LYS A 116 13.40 -9.39 9.92
C LYS A 116 13.76 -8.15 9.09
N PRO A 117 12.87 -7.58 8.26
CA PRO A 117 13.17 -6.35 7.55
C PRO A 117 13.42 -5.16 8.50
N VAL A 118 12.71 -5.10 9.63
CA VAL A 118 12.93 -4.06 10.65
C VAL A 118 14.28 -4.25 11.34
N ALA A 119 14.68 -5.48 11.67
CA ALA A 119 15.98 -5.79 12.27
C ALA A 119 17.16 -5.51 11.33
N ARG A 120 17.00 -5.80 10.04
CA ARG A 120 17.93 -5.35 8.99
C ARG A 120 17.90 -3.85 8.79
N GLY A 121 16.93 -3.17 9.40
CA GLY A 121 16.67 -1.74 9.33
C GLY A 121 16.34 -1.29 7.93
N GLU A 122 15.51 -2.05 7.25
CA GLU A 122 14.89 -1.71 5.97
C GLU A 122 13.49 -1.12 6.17
N ASN A 123 12.92 -1.25 7.37
CA ASN A 123 11.56 -0.84 7.66
C ASN A 123 11.36 -0.50 9.16
N ALA A 124 10.19 0.02 9.51
CA ALA A 124 9.63 0.03 10.85
C ALA A 124 8.24 -0.63 10.82
N PHE A 125 7.68 -0.95 11.98
CA PHE A 125 6.46 -1.75 12.04
C PHE A 125 5.58 -1.43 13.24
N TYR A 126 4.32 -1.12 12.97
CA TYR A 126 3.25 -1.06 13.95
C TYR A 126 2.18 -2.11 13.68
N THR A 127 1.68 -2.74 14.74
CA THR A 127 0.52 -3.63 14.70
C THR A 127 -0.43 -3.38 15.87
N ASP A 128 -1.68 -3.10 15.55
CA ASP A 128 -2.74 -2.93 16.55
C ASP A 128 -3.10 -4.26 17.25
N GLN A 129 -2.83 -5.40 16.62
CA GLN A 129 -3.13 -6.72 17.17
C GLN A 129 -2.23 -7.06 18.37
N PHE A 130 -0.93 -6.80 18.24
CA PHE A 130 0.04 -7.06 19.31
C PHE A 130 0.36 -5.83 20.15
N LYS A 131 -0.29 -4.69 19.87
CA LYS A 131 -0.03 -3.41 20.54
C LYS A 131 1.46 -3.10 20.56
N LEU A 132 2.12 -3.28 19.42
CA LEU A 132 3.57 -3.23 19.30
C LEU A 132 3.96 -2.26 18.19
N ALA A 133 4.85 -1.33 18.51
CA ALA A 133 5.54 -0.47 17.56
C ALA A 133 7.05 -0.72 17.69
N VAL A 134 7.70 -1.04 16.58
CA VAL A 134 9.13 -1.30 16.54
C VAL A 134 9.83 -0.57 15.42
N ALA A 135 11.04 -0.11 15.72
CA ALA A 135 11.93 0.53 14.76
C ALA A 135 13.34 -0.07 14.84
N PRO A 136 14.15 0.07 13.79
CA PRO A 136 15.53 -0.36 13.85
C PRO A 136 16.36 0.52 14.78
N LYS A 137 17.28 -0.08 15.54
CA LYS A 137 18.26 0.68 16.34
C LYS A 137 19.11 1.63 15.48
N LYS A 138 19.41 1.25 14.24
CA LYS A 138 20.18 2.09 13.30
C LYS A 138 19.40 3.30 12.75
N LYS A 139 18.07 3.32 12.88
CA LYS A 139 17.21 4.41 12.39
C LYS A 139 15.97 4.59 13.29
N PRO A 140 16.18 5.00 14.57
CA PRO A 140 15.13 5.02 15.57
C PRO A 140 14.00 6.00 15.24
N SER A 141 14.25 7.07 14.48
CA SER A 141 13.22 8.08 14.19
C SER A 141 11.99 7.56 13.45
N LEU A 142 12.08 6.40 12.81
CA LEU A 142 10.92 5.76 12.18
C LEU A 142 9.83 5.42 13.20
N ILE A 143 10.19 5.21 14.48
CA ILE A 143 9.21 4.88 15.52
C ILE A 143 8.13 5.96 15.70
N LEU A 144 8.46 7.23 15.44
CA LEU A 144 7.50 8.33 15.60
C LEU A 144 6.43 8.28 14.52
N HIS A 145 6.72 7.71 13.36
CA HIS A 145 5.74 7.44 12.30
C HIS A 145 4.84 6.27 12.69
N GLU A 146 5.41 5.18 13.19
CA GLU A 146 4.66 4.02 13.71
C GLU A 146 3.70 4.38 14.85
N LEU A 147 4.14 5.25 15.76
CA LEU A 147 3.28 5.80 16.80
C LEU A 147 2.21 6.74 16.24
N GLY A 148 2.47 7.38 15.10
CA GLY A 148 1.46 8.09 14.31
C GLY A 148 0.31 7.17 13.87
N HIS A 149 0.63 5.97 13.37
CA HIS A 149 -0.37 4.93 13.06
C HIS A 149 -1.11 4.47 14.31
N ALA A 150 -0.43 4.27 15.44
CA ALA A 150 -1.08 3.91 16.69
C ALA A 150 -2.09 4.96 17.14
N ILE A 151 -1.76 6.25 17.01
CA ILE A 151 -2.69 7.35 17.30
C ILE A 151 -3.88 7.33 16.32
N ASN A 152 -3.66 7.03 15.04
CA ASN A 152 -4.74 6.92 14.04
C ASN A 152 -5.70 5.77 14.39
N ALA A 153 -5.16 4.60 14.74
CA ALA A 153 -5.93 3.43 15.14
C ALA A 153 -6.78 3.70 16.39
N HIS A 154 -6.24 4.49 17.32
CA HIS A 154 -6.91 4.87 18.56
C HIS A 154 -7.94 6.00 18.38
N LYS A 155 -7.76 6.91 17.40
CA LYS A 155 -8.61 8.10 17.23
C LYS A 155 -9.70 7.92 16.19
N GLY A 156 -10.91 7.59 16.66
CA GLY A 156 -12.16 7.77 15.92
C GLY A 156 -12.37 6.78 14.76
N LYS A 157 -13.61 6.75 14.25
CA LYS A 157 -14.03 5.79 13.21
C LYS A 157 -13.41 6.08 11.83
N PHE A 158 -13.21 7.36 11.50
CA PHE A 158 -12.68 7.79 10.21
C PHE A 158 -11.21 7.38 9.98
N LEU A 159 -10.32 7.64 10.94
CA LEU A 159 -8.91 7.28 10.80
C LEU A 159 -8.72 5.76 10.81
N LYS A 160 -9.52 5.04 11.59
CA LYS A 160 -9.58 3.58 11.57
C LYS A 160 -10.04 3.04 10.21
N PHE A 161 -10.97 3.73 9.54
CA PHE A 161 -11.37 3.39 8.17
C PHE A 161 -10.22 3.58 7.18
N LEU A 162 -9.52 4.72 7.23
CA LEU A 162 -8.36 4.98 6.34
C LEU A 162 -7.25 3.94 6.51
N GLN A 163 -7.04 3.45 7.74
CA GLN A 163 -6.07 2.40 8.00
C GLN A 163 -6.54 1.04 7.47
N LYS A 164 -7.81 0.70 7.69
CA LYS A 164 -8.38 -0.58 7.26
C LYS A 164 -8.51 -0.70 5.75
N SER A 165 -8.70 0.39 5.01
CA SER A 165 -8.86 0.34 3.54
C SER A 165 -7.68 -0.33 2.83
N ARG A 166 -6.47 -0.29 3.41
CA ARG A 166 -5.28 -0.99 2.89
C ARG A 166 -5.54 -2.47 2.64
N MET A 167 -6.40 -3.13 3.43
CA MET A 167 -6.68 -4.57 3.28
C MET A 167 -7.45 -4.92 2.01
N PHE A 168 -8.13 -3.96 1.40
CA PHE A 168 -8.96 -4.17 0.22
C PHE A 168 -8.26 -3.78 -1.09
N VAL A 169 -7.05 -3.23 -1.02
CA VAL A 169 -6.31 -2.72 -2.17
C VAL A 169 -6.09 -3.78 -3.24
N SER A 170 -5.76 -5.01 -2.85
CA SER A 170 -5.52 -6.11 -3.79
C SER A 170 -6.78 -6.54 -4.55
N ALA A 171 -7.97 -6.28 -4.00
CA ALA A 171 -9.25 -6.61 -4.63
C ALA A 171 -9.72 -5.54 -5.63
N VAL A 172 -9.07 -4.37 -5.66
CA VAL A 172 -9.50 -3.23 -6.51
C VAL A 172 -9.55 -3.58 -8.00
N PRO A 173 -8.55 -4.24 -8.62
CA PRO A 173 -8.63 -4.59 -10.04
C PRO A 173 -9.82 -5.51 -10.35
N THR A 174 -10.06 -6.53 -9.52
CA THR A 174 -11.19 -7.45 -9.65
C THR A 174 -12.52 -6.73 -9.48
N ALA A 175 -12.64 -5.89 -8.45
CA ALA A 175 -13.85 -5.12 -8.20
C ALA A 175 -14.18 -4.17 -9.37
N ILE A 176 -13.16 -3.56 -9.99
CA ILE A 176 -13.33 -2.70 -11.16
C ILE A 176 -13.79 -3.50 -12.39
N VAL A 177 -13.27 -4.71 -12.60
CA VAL A 177 -13.74 -5.61 -13.69
C VAL A 177 -15.20 -6.00 -13.47
N MET A 178 -15.57 -6.41 -12.24
CA MET A 178 -16.96 -6.75 -11.91
C MET A 178 -17.89 -5.55 -12.10
N LEU A 179 -17.49 -4.37 -11.60
CA LEU A 179 -18.24 -3.13 -11.77
C LEU A 179 -18.41 -2.80 -13.26
N ASN A 180 -17.37 -3.00 -14.07
CA ASN A 180 -17.44 -2.78 -15.50
C ASN A 180 -18.47 -3.69 -16.18
N GLY A 181 -18.53 -4.97 -15.78
CA GLY A 181 -19.51 -5.93 -16.28
C GLY A 181 -20.96 -5.52 -16.00
N LEU A 182 -21.22 -4.93 -14.83
CA LEU A 182 -22.56 -4.44 -14.46
C LEU A 182 -23.01 -3.22 -15.28
N PHE A 183 -22.06 -2.43 -15.79
CA PHE A 183 -22.34 -1.25 -16.62
C PHE A 183 -21.95 -1.47 -18.09
N ARG A 184 -21.90 -2.73 -18.54
CA ARG A 184 -21.59 -3.04 -19.93
C ARG A 184 -22.64 -2.41 -20.85
N ARG A 185 -22.18 -1.76 -21.92
CA ARG A 185 -23.05 -1.14 -22.91
C ARG A 185 -23.12 -2.05 -24.14
N ASP A 186 -24.32 -2.18 -24.70
CA ASP A 186 -24.54 -2.96 -25.92
C ASP A 186 -23.99 -2.27 -27.17
N ASP A 187 -23.70 -0.97 -27.10
CA ASP A 187 -23.18 -0.17 -28.22
C ASP A 187 -21.65 -0.24 -28.39
N ASN A 188 -20.97 -1.14 -27.67
CA ASN A 188 -19.51 -1.32 -27.66
C ASN A 188 -18.69 -0.06 -27.36
N LYS A 189 -19.33 1.04 -26.94
CA LYS A 189 -18.63 2.26 -26.52
C LYS A 189 -18.15 2.09 -25.08
N PRO A 190 -16.96 2.65 -24.75
CA PRO A 190 -16.46 2.54 -23.39
C PRO A 190 -17.36 3.29 -22.42
N ASN A 191 -17.81 2.59 -21.37
CA ASN A 191 -18.61 3.16 -20.30
C ASN A 191 -17.73 4.02 -19.36
N PHE A 192 -18.36 4.63 -18.34
CA PHE A 192 -17.66 5.47 -17.38
C PHE A 192 -16.51 4.74 -16.65
N VAL A 193 -16.73 3.49 -16.24
CA VAL A 193 -15.75 2.66 -15.53
C VAL A 193 -14.54 2.42 -16.42
N GLU A 194 -14.74 2.05 -17.69
CA GLU A 194 -13.63 1.78 -18.61
C GLU A 194 -12.79 3.03 -18.91
N ARG A 195 -13.45 4.18 -19.06
CA ARG A 195 -12.76 5.44 -19.32
C ARG A 195 -11.92 5.87 -18.12
N ASN A 196 -12.42 5.64 -16.91
CA ASN A 196 -11.83 6.16 -15.68
C ASN A 196 -11.15 5.10 -14.81
N ALA A 197 -11.01 3.85 -15.27
CA ALA A 197 -10.49 2.73 -14.46
C ALA A 197 -9.17 3.04 -13.76
N GLY A 198 -8.25 3.75 -14.43
CA GLY A 198 -6.99 4.16 -13.81
C GLY A 198 -7.14 5.20 -12.71
N VAL A 199 -8.03 6.17 -12.88
CA VAL A 199 -8.34 7.18 -11.86
C VAL A 199 -9.08 6.54 -10.69
N ILE A 200 -10.03 5.64 -10.95
CA ILE A 200 -10.77 4.89 -9.91
C ILE A 200 -9.80 4.01 -9.12
N GLY A 201 -8.89 3.30 -9.81
CA GLY A 201 -7.85 2.49 -9.19
C GLY A 201 -6.92 3.32 -8.30
N PHE A 202 -6.43 4.47 -8.77
CA PHE A 202 -5.65 5.39 -7.95
C PHE A 202 -6.44 5.92 -6.74
N ALA A 203 -7.69 6.35 -6.97
CA ALA A 203 -8.56 6.90 -5.93
C ALA A 203 -8.84 5.88 -4.82
N ALA A 204 -8.93 4.59 -5.14
CA ALA A 204 -9.07 3.53 -4.16
C ALA A 204 -7.87 3.42 -3.19
N PHE A 205 -6.70 3.94 -3.58
CA PHE A 205 -5.49 3.97 -2.73
C PHE A 205 -5.32 5.29 -1.94
N LEU A 206 -6.10 6.33 -2.25
CA LEU A 206 -6.02 7.62 -1.55
C LEU A 206 -6.16 7.51 -0.03
N PRO A 207 -7.08 6.68 0.52
CA PRO A 207 -7.16 6.50 1.96
C PRO A 207 -5.82 6.11 2.61
N THR A 208 -5.09 5.18 1.97
CA THR A 208 -3.75 4.75 2.41
C THR A 208 -2.74 5.88 2.33
N ILE A 209 -2.70 6.63 1.22
CA ILE A 209 -1.80 7.78 1.03
C ILE A 209 -2.04 8.85 2.12
N ILE A 210 -3.30 9.13 2.42
CA ILE A 210 -3.68 10.11 3.45
C ILE A 210 -3.26 9.62 4.84
N GLU A 211 -3.49 8.35 5.15
CA GLU A 211 -3.14 7.74 6.43
C GLU A 211 -1.62 7.80 6.71
N GLU A 212 -0.80 7.44 5.72
CA GLU A 212 0.67 7.49 5.77
C GLU A 212 1.20 8.91 5.97
N GLY A 213 0.57 9.89 5.29
CA GLY A 213 0.89 11.31 5.45
C GLY A 213 0.51 11.81 6.85
N LEU A 214 -0.67 11.41 7.35
CA LEU A 214 -1.16 11.78 8.68
C LEU A 214 -0.33 11.17 9.81
N ALA A 215 0.17 9.94 9.66
CA ALA A 215 1.10 9.31 10.60
C ALA A 215 2.42 10.09 10.65
N SER A 216 2.97 10.42 9.48
CA SER A 216 4.18 11.22 9.33
C SER A 216 4.08 12.62 9.96
N ILE A 217 2.98 13.33 9.73
CA ILE A 217 2.76 14.67 10.30
C ILE A 217 2.70 14.61 11.83
N ARG A 218 2.09 13.57 12.40
CA ARG A 218 2.04 13.39 13.86
C ARG A 218 3.42 13.18 14.46
N GLY A 219 4.25 12.34 13.84
CA GLY A 219 5.64 12.15 14.29
C GLY A 219 6.45 13.46 14.27
N VAL A 220 6.34 14.24 13.18
CA VAL A 220 7.01 15.55 13.08
C VAL A 220 6.49 16.56 14.12
N LYS A 221 5.17 16.59 14.35
CA LYS A 221 4.55 17.47 15.33
C LYS A 221 5.00 17.11 16.75
N ALA A 222 5.03 15.83 17.09
CA ALA A 222 5.49 15.35 18.39
C ALA A 222 6.97 15.67 18.63
N ALA A 223 7.83 15.49 17.62
CA ALA A 223 9.24 15.87 17.70
C ALA A 223 9.41 17.38 17.93
N LYS A 224 8.64 18.21 17.23
CA LYS A 224 8.64 19.67 17.42
C LYS A 224 8.18 20.06 18.83
N GLU A 225 7.14 19.43 19.35
CA GLU A 225 6.59 19.70 20.69
C GLU A 225 7.55 19.26 21.80
N THR A 226 8.20 18.11 21.64
CA THR A 226 9.09 17.54 22.67
C THR A 226 10.45 18.21 22.72
N LEU A 227 11.04 18.50 21.56
CA LEU A 227 12.42 18.98 21.46
C LEU A 227 12.49 20.49 21.21
N GLY A 228 11.40 21.13 20.80
CA GLY A 228 11.36 22.56 20.55
C GLY A 228 12.23 22.96 19.34
N LYS A 229 12.85 24.14 19.43
CA LYS A 229 13.71 24.71 18.35
C LYS A 229 15.16 24.20 18.38
N THR A 230 15.52 23.36 19.34
CA THR A 230 16.91 22.89 19.53
C THR A 230 17.34 21.87 18.47
N VAL A 231 16.40 21.31 17.71
CA VAL A 231 16.65 20.25 16.74
C VAL A 231 16.16 20.63 15.34
N ASN A 232 16.99 20.37 14.33
CA ASN A 232 16.63 20.54 12.93
C ASN A 232 15.73 19.38 12.46
N LEU A 233 14.45 19.66 12.21
CA LEU A 233 13.47 18.65 11.75
C LEU A 233 13.51 18.38 10.24
N LYS A 234 14.35 19.08 9.46
CA LYS A 234 14.45 18.87 8.00
C LYS A 234 14.77 17.41 7.62
N PRO A 235 15.73 16.71 8.28
CA PRO A 235 16.01 15.31 7.96
C PRO A 235 14.80 14.40 8.20
N LEU A 236 14.07 14.61 9.31
CA LEU A 236 12.86 13.85 9.64
C LEU A 236 11.78 14.01 8.57
N ARG A 237 11.47 15.26 8.20
CA ARG A 237 10.48 15.58 7.17
C ARG A 237 10.87 15.00 5.82
N ARG A 238 12.15 15.05 5.46
CA ARG A 238 12.67 14.48 4.21
C ARG A 238 12.49 12.97 4.17
N ASN A 239 12.84 12.28 5.26
CA ASN A 239 12.69 10.83 5.36
C ASN A 239 11.22 10.44 5.21
N TYR A 240 10.33 11.08 5.97
CA TYR A 240 8.90 10.81 5.87
C TYR A 240 8.28 11.19 4.53
N PHE A 241 8.78 12.23 3.87
CA PHE A 241 8.37 12.55 2.52
C PHE A 241 8.69 11.42 1.53
N PHE A 242 9.90 10.85 1.58
CA PHE A 242 10.25 9.72 0.73
C PHE A 242 9.45 8.45 1.08
N ALA A 243 9.19 8.20 2.37
CA ALA A 243 8.32 7.10 2.78
C ALA A 243 6.90 7.29 2.24
N TRP A 244 6.32 8.49 2.37
CA TRP A 244 4.99 8.80 1.84
C TRP A 244 4.94 8.68 0.30
N LEU A 245 6.01 9.08 -0.38
CA LEU A 245 6.08 9.05 -1.85
C LEU A 245 6.04 7.62 -2.41
N THR A 246 6.57 6.61 -1.70
CA THR A 246 6.42 5.20 -2.14
C THR A 246 4.95 4.79 -2.21
N TYR A 247 4.11 5.32 -1.34
CA TYR A 247 2.66 5.07 -1.36
C TYR A 247 1.94 5.81 -2.47
N VAL A 248 2.37 7.03 -2.82
CA VAL A 248 1.84 7.72 -4.01
C VAL A 248 2.16 6.92 -5.27
N ILE A 249 3.41 6.44 -5.39
CA ILE A 249 3.85 5.58 -6.49
C ILE A 249 3.06 4.27 -6.53
N ALA A 250 2.82 3.64 -5.37
CA ALA A 250 1.99 2.45 -5.27
C ALA A 250 0.54 2.70 -5.72
N GLY A 251 -0.03 3.86 -5.37
CA GLY A 251 -1.35 4.26 -5.86
C GLY A 251 -1.39 4.43 -7.38
N LEU A 252 -0.36 5.03 -7.98
CA LEU A 252 -0.23 5.11 -9.43
C LEU A 252 -0.15 3.71 -10.07
N GLY A 253 0.60 2.81 -9.44
CA GLY A 253 0.68 1.40 -9.86
C GLY A 253 -0.67 0.69 -9.80
N LEU A 254 -1.47 0.95 -8.77
CA LEU A 254 -2.83 0.41 -8.66
C LEU A 254 -3.75 0.94 -9.76
N GLY A 255 -3.64 2.24 -10.10
CA GLY A 255 -4.36 2.81 -11.24
C GLY A 255 -3.97 2.13 -12.57
N VAL A 256 -2.69 1.89 -12.78
CA VAL A 256 -2.18 1.17 -13.96
C VAL A 256 -2.73 -0.26 -14.00
N ALA A 257 -2.67 -0.99 -12.89
CA ALA A 257 -3.20 -2.35 -12.79
C ALA A 257 -4.72 -2.41 -13.03
N ALA A 258 -5.48 -1.45 -12.49
CA ALA A 258 -6.91 -1.34 -12.72
C ALA A 258 -7.27 -1.04 -14.18
N LYS A 259 -6.47 -0.21 -14.87
CA LYS A 259 -6.66 0.04 -16.30
C LYS A 259 -6.30 -1.20 -17.12
N GLN A 260 -5.22 -1.87 -16.77
CA GLN A 260 -4.73 -3.07 -17.43
C GLN A 260 -5.77 -4.21 -17.32
N SER A 261 -6.37 -4.42 -16.14
CA SER A 261 -7.36 -5.49 -15.95
C SER A 261 -8.60 -5.33 -16.83
N ILE A 262 -9.05 -4.09 -17.07
CA ILE A 262 -10.15 -3.80 -18.01
C ILE A 262 -9.75 -4.08 -19.47
N ILE A 263 -8.49 -3.80 -19.83
CA ILE A 263 -7.99 -4.08 -21.18
C ILE A 263 -7.88 -5.59 -21.41
N GLU A 264 -7.41 -6.33 -20.42
CA GLU A 264 -7.25 -7.79 -20.47
C GLU A 264 -8.60 -8.53 -20.46
N SER A 265 -9.58 -8.07 -19.68
CA SER A 265 -10.92 -8.65 -19.65
C SER A 265 -11.67 -8.54 -20.98
N LYS A 266 -11.19 -7.70 -21.91
CA LYS A 266 -11.74 -7.58 -23.28
C LYS A 266 -11.07 -8.50 -24.30
N LYS A 267 -9.94 -9.13 -23.93
CA LYS A 267 -9.24 -10.10 -24.79
C LYS A 267 -9.78 -11.52 -24.64
N GLN A 268 -10.49 -11.79 -23.54
CA GLN A 268 -11.18 -13.05 -23.23
C GLN A 268 -12.60 -13.01 -23.80
#